data_AF-A0A7Y5CWT0-F1
#
_entry.id   AF-A0A7Y5CWT0-F1
#
_cell.length_a   1.000
_cell.length_b   1.000
_cell.length_c   1.000
_cell.angle_alpha   90.00
_cell.angle_beta   90.00
_cell.angle_gamma   90.00
#
_symmetry.space_group_name_H-M   'P 1'
#
loop_
_entity.id
_entity.type
_entity.pdbx_description
1 polymer ?
#
loop_
_entity_poly.entity_id
_entity_poly.type
_entity_poly.pdbx_seq_one_letter_code
_entity_poly.pdbx_strand_id
1 'polypeptide(L)'
;MNTYFALVHKDVDSAFGISFPDLPGCFSAADEEDDVFRQAQTALTLFASDQDTLPAARTLSQLRADAEVCAEIDGGAFVIAVPLVIVTRKLRYNLMLGSDLVEAVDFAARAIGVSRSEFVSDAIGHRLTTQAGAVLLRIGSSGKFFGAIDGSSKSAKSVAASALTQTKSAKETSSKKVASAAAKILKSKTASKAAKSVAASALTQKTKAKKAAKKK
;
A
#
# COMPACT_ATOMS: atom_id res chain seq x y z
N MET A 1 16.09 3.58 -13.04
CA MET A 1 15.93 3.50 -11.58
C MET A 1 17.14 4.19 -11.02
N ASN A 2 16.92 5.31 -10.33
CA ASN A 2 18.00 6.12 -9.79
C ASN A 2 18.01 5.90 -8.28
N THR A 3 19.17 5.84 -7.66
CA THR A 3 19.29 5.71 -6.21
C THR A 3 19.89 6.99 -5.67
N TYR A 4 19.13 7.71 -4.84
CA TYR A 4 19.65 8.87 -4.14
C TYR A 4 20.19 8.40 -2.78
N PHE A 5 21.29 8.99 -2.36
CA PHE A 5 21.87 8.72 -1.06
C PHE A 5 21.47 9.84 -0.11
N ALA A 6 21.03 9.48 1.09
CA ALA A 6 20.79 10.44 2.16
C ALA A 6 21.86 10.30 3.24
N LEU A 7 22.24 11.43 3.81
CA LEU A 7 23.09 11.53 4.99
C LEU A 7 22.18 11.66 6.20
N VAL A 8 22.45 10.84 7.20
CA VAL A 8 21.68 10.79 8.44
C VAL A 8 22.58 11.18 9.59
N HIS A 9 22.20 12.27 10.26
CA HIS A 9 22.91 12.86 11.39
C HIS A 9 22.15 12.60 12.68
N LYS A 10 22.88 12.41 13.78
CA LYS A 10 22.31 12.25 15.11
C LYS A 10 23.21 12.92 16.13
N ASP A 11 22.69 13.96 16.78
CA ASP A 11 23.31 14.57 17.94
C ASP A 11 22.76 13.95 19.23
N VAL A 12 23.45 14.20 20.34
CA VAL A 12 23.01 13.81 21.67
C VAL A 12 21.66 14.49 21.96
N ASP A 13 20.67 13.69 22.33
CA ASP A 13 19.29 14.13 22.64
C ASP A 13 18.54 14.86 21.50
N SER A 14 18.94 14.68 20.23
CA SER A 14 18.23 15.25 19.07
C SER A 14 17.44 14.20 18.27
N ALA A 15 16.59 14.61 17.33
CA ALA A 15 16.03 13.71 16.32
C ALA A 15 17.08 13.35 15.25
N PHE A 16 16.90 12.25 14.53
CA PHE A 16 17.72 11.94 13.37
C PHE A 16 17.43 12.93 12.24
N GLY A 17 18.42 13.73 11.86
CA GLY A 17 18.34 14.63 10.70
C GLY A 17 18.67 13.88 9.41
N ILE A 18 17.87 14.06 8.36
CA ILE A 18 18.04 13.40 7.07
C ILE A 18 18.21 14.47 6.00
N SER A 19 19.29 14.42 5.23
CA SER A 19 19.57 15.34 4.13
C SER A 19 19.99 14.58 2.88
N PHE A 20 19.68 15.14 1.71
CA PHE A 20 20.12 14.57 0.42
C PHE A 20 21.09 15.53 -0.27
N PRO A 21 22.40 15.22 -0.33
CA PRO A 21 23.39 16.13 -0.94
C PRO A 21 23.14 16.38 -2.43
N ASP A 22 22.50 15.43 -3.12
CA ASP A 22 22.17 15.53 -4.54
C ASP A 22 20.85 16.26 -4.80
N LEU A 23 20.06 16.52 -3.75
CA LEU A 23 18.75 17.15 -3.83
C LEU A 23 18.69 18.32 -2.84
N PRO A 24 19.29 19.47 -3.19
CA PRO A 24 19.29 20.65 -2.32
C PRO A 24 17.85 21.05 -1.96
N GLY A 25 17.56 21.16 -0.66
CA GLY A 25 16.21 21.44 -0.16
C GLY A 25 15.39 20.21 0.23
N CYS A 26 15.86 19.00 -0.05
CA CYS A 26 15.23 17.76 0.41
C CYS A 26 15.76 17.37 1.78
N PHE A 27 14.96 17.62 2.82
CA PHE A 27 15.30 17.32 4.21
C PHE A 27 14.15 16.60 4.90
N SER A 28 14.49 15.82 5.92
CA SER A 28 13.53 15.17 6.81
C SER A 28 14.10 14.99 8.20
N ALA A 29 13.27 14.54 9.12
CA ALA A 29 13.71 14.11 10.44
C ALA A 29 12.92 12.87 10.90
N ALA A 30 13.55 12.04 11.72
CA ALA A 30 12.92 10.90 12.37
C ALA A 30 13.24 10.90 13.87
N ASP A 31 12.24 10.63 14.71
CA ASP A 31 12.46 10.57 16.16
C ASP A 31 13.20 9.28 16.54
N GLU A 32 12.83 8.17 15.91
CA GLU A 32 13.40 6.84 16.11
C GLU A 32 14.26 6.40 14.91
N GLU A 33 15.27 5.58 15.17
CA GLU A 33 16.18 5.06 14.13
C GLU A 33 15.41 4.21 13.09
N ASP A 34 14.44 3.41 13.56
CA ASP A 34 13.60 2.56 12.71
C ASP A 34 12.74 3.36 11.71
N ASP A 35 12.44 4.62 12.02
CA ASP A 35 11.63 5.51 11.17
C ASP A 35 12.47 6.24 10.09
N VAL A 36 13.80 6.23 10.20
CA VAL A 36 14.70 6.97 9.31
C VAL A 36 14.44 6.63 7.83
N PHE A 37 14.36 5.35 7.50
CA PHE A 37 14.11 4.91 6.11
C PHE A 37 12.76 5.39 5.59
N ARG A 38 11.72 5.28 6.42
CA ARG A 38 10.36 5.70 6.05
C ARG A 38 10.29 7.21 5.83
N GLN A 39 10.94 7.99 6.69
CA GLN A 39 10.97 9.44 6.58
C GLN A 39 11.80 9.89 5.37
N ALA A 40 12.94 9.24 5.10
CA ALA A 40 13.73 9.50 3.91
C ALA A 40 12.95 9.22 2.61
N GLN A 41 12.22 8.11 2.54
CA GLN A 41 11.33 7.79 1.42
C GLN A 41 10.24 8.84 1.24
N THR A 42 9.64 9.28 2.35
CA THR A 42 8.58 10.30 2.35
C THR A 42 9.10 11.64 1.84
N ALA A 43 10.25 12.09 2.34
CA ALA A 43 10.88 13.33 1.91
C ALA A 43 11.24 13.30 0.42
N LEU A 44 11.85 12.21 -0.05
CA LEU A 44 12.16 12.04 -1.47
C LEU A 44 10.89 12.05 -2.34
N THR A 45 9.81 11.42 -1.87
CA THR A 45 8.51 11.41 -2.57
C THR A 45 7.94 12.82 -2.69
N LEU A 46 7.93 13.58 -1.58
CA LEU A 46 7.40 14.94 -1.55
C LEU A 46 8.23 15.87 -2.43
N PHE A 47 9.56 15.88 -2.24
CA PHE A 47 10.47 16.71 -3.02
C PHE A 47 10.31 16.45 -4.52
N ALA A 48 10.28 15.19 -4.93
CA ALA A 48 10.14 14.84 -6.32
C ALA A 48 8.73 15.07 -6.89
N SER A 49 7.71 15.19 -6.03
CA SER A 49 6.35 15.53 -6.46
C SER A 49 6.23 17.00 -6.88
N ASP A 50 7.05 17.86 -6.27
CA ASP A 50 7.02 19.31 -6.48
C ASP A 50 7.99 19.81 -7.57
N GLN A 51 8.87 18.93 -8.07
CA GLN A 51 9.87 19.25 -9.10
C GLN A 51 9.44 18.69 -10.46
N ASP A 52 9.59 19.47 -11.54
CA ASP A 52 9.34 18.97 -12.90
C ASP A 52 10.48 18.05 -13.38
N THR A 53 11.71 18.33 -12.94
CA THR A 53 12.91 17.56 -13.24
C THR A 53 13.75 17.38 -11.98
N LEU A 54 14.24 16.15 -11.77
CA LEU A 54 15.14 15.86 -10.67
C LEU A 54 16.61 15.97 -11.10
N PRO A 55 17.49 16.52 -10.26
CA PRO A 55 18.93 16.45 -10.44
C PRO A 55 19.42 15.00 -10.63
N ALA A 56 20.51 14.81 -11.37
CA ALA A 56 21.09 13.49 -11.57
C ALA A 56 21.68 12.95 -10.25
N ALA A 57 21.30 11.74 -9.86
CA ALA A 57 21.87 11.09 -8.69
C ALA A 57 23.34 10.72 -8.92
N ARG A 58 24.20 11.05 -7.96
CA ARG A 58 25.61 10.64 -7.95
C ARG A 58 25.75 9.21 -7.46
N THR A 59 26.83 8.56 -7.87
CA THR A 59 27.23 7.26 -7.33
C THR A 59 27.83 7.41 -5.93
N LEU A 60 27.81 6.34 -5.13
CA LEU A 60 28.43 6.35 -3.81
C LEU A 60 29.93 6.70 -3.86
N SER A 61 30.64 6.28 -4.91
CA SER A 61 32.06 6.63 -5.11
C SER A 61 32.27 8.12 -5.37
N GLN A 62 31.37 8.77 -6.09
CA GLN A 62 31.42 10.22 -6.32
C GLN A 62 31.10 11.00 -5.04
N LEU A 63 30.16 10.52 -4.23
CA LEU A 63 29.85 11.12 -2.92
C LEU A 63 31.03 11.00 -1.95
N ARG A 64 31.71 9.86 -1.92
CA ARG A 64 32.92 9.67 -1.11
C ARG A 64 34.14 10.47 -1.57
N ALA A 65 34.10 11.04 -2.78
CA ALA A 65 35.14 11.94 -3.28
C ALA A 65 34.82 13.41 -2.97
N ASP A 66 33.62 13.70 -2.48
CA ASP A 66 33.17 15.04 -2.13
C ASP A 66 33.62 15.38 -0.70
N ALA A 67 34.35 16.48 -0.54
CA ALA A 67 34.91 16.90 0.74
C ALA A 67 33.81 17.28 1.76
N GLU A 68 32.69 17.85 1.32
CA GLU A 68 31.59 18.25 2.22
C GLU A 68 30.89 17.01 2.77
N VAL A 69 30.61 16.04 1.90
CA VAL A 69 29.98 14.76 2.28
C VAL A 69 30.89 13.96 3.21
N CYS A 70 32.20 13.92 2.93
CA CYS A 70 33.16 13.26 3.81
C CYS A 70 33.24 13.92 5.19
N ALA A 71 33.24 15.26 5.26
CA ALA A 71 33.25 15.97 6.53
C ALA A 71 31.99 15.67 7.37
N GLU A 72 30.82 15.56 6.73
CA GLU A 72 29.58 15.13 7.40
C GLU A 72 29.66 13.70 7.93
N ILE A 73 30.19 12.76 7.14
CA ILE A 73 30.37 11.37 7.55
C ILE A 73 31.39 11.25 8.69
N ASP A 74 32.52 11.98 8.60
CA ASP A 74 33.54 12.03 9.64
C ASP A 74 33.01 12.66 10.93
N GLY A 75 32.02 13.55 10.81
CA GLY A 75 31.25 14.12 11.92
C GLY A 75 30.29 13.14 12.60
N GLY A 76 30.16 11.90 12.12
CA GLY A 76 29.31 10.86 12.68
C GLY A 76 28.06 10.54 11.86
N ALA A 77 27.89 11.15 10.68
CA ALA A 77 26.77 10.81 9.82
C ALA A 77 26.94 9.43 9.16
N PHE A 78 25.82 8.76 8.93
CA PHE A 78 25.82 7.54 8.12
C PHE A 78 25.01 7.73 6.84
N VAL A 79 25.30 6.90 5.84
CA VAL A 79 24.71 6.99 4.50
C VAL A 79 23.65 5.91 4.33
N ILE A 80 22.47 6.29 3.87
CA ILE A 80 21.41 5.35 3.43
C ILE A 80 21.13 5.51 1.94
N ALA A 81 20.78 4.40 1.29
CA ALA A 81 20.41 4.38 -0.13
C ALA A 81 18.87 4.35 -0.26
N VAL A 82 18.31 5.30 -1.01
CA VAL A 82 16.87 5.41 -1.25
C VAL A 82 16.60 5.27 -2.75
N PRO A 83 16.19 4.07 -3.22
CA PRO A 83 15.88 3.84 -4.63
C PRO A 83 14.63 4.62 -5.06
N LEU A 84 14.71 5.28 -6.21
CA LEU A 84 13.62 5.99 -6.86
C LEU A 84 13.27 5.34 -8.21
N VAL A 85 12.00 4.95 -8.33
CA VAL A 85 11.41 4.42 -9.56
C VAL A 85 10.37 5.40 -10.07
N ILE A 86 10.68 6.03 -11.20
CA ILE A 86 9.76 6.90 -11.91
C ILE A 86 9.07 6.09 -13.01
N VAL A 87 7.76 5.93 -12.90
CA VAL A 87 6.93 5.26 -13.90
C VAL A 87 6.37 6.31 -14.86
N THR A 88 7.00 6.41 -16.03
CA THR A 88 6.69 7.45 -17.03
C THR A 88 5.65 7.00 -18.07
N ARG A 89 5.67 5.72 -18.46
CA ARG A 89 4.79 5.18 -19.50
C ARG A 89 4.41 3.73 -19.23
N LYS A 90 3.21 3.35 -19.67
CA LYS A 90 2.74 1.95 -19.64
C LYS A 90 3.36 1.18 -20.81
N LEU A 91 3.96 0.03 -20.53
CA LEU A 91 4.46 -0.93 -21.51
C LEU A 91 3.59 -2.19 -21.50
N ARG A 92 3.45 -2.84 -22.67
CA ARG A 92 2.82 -4.16 -22.76
C ARG A 92 3.85 -5.24 -22.53
N TYR A 93 3.54 -6.19 -21.65
CA TYR A 93 4.37 -7.35 -21.35
C TYR A 93 3.49 -8.59 -21.32
N ASN A 94 3.96 -9.69 -21.93
CA ASN A 94 3.24 -10.96 -21.91
C ASN A 94 3.67 -11.73 -20.66
N LEU A 95 2.70 -12.06 -19.81
CA LEU A 95 2.91 -12.75 -18.54
C LEU A 95 2.12 -14.05 -18.52
N MET A 96 2.72 -15.10 -17.94
CA MET A 96 1.99 -16.32 -17.59
C MET A 96 1.49 -16.19 -16.15
N LEU A 97 0.20 -16.38 -15.93
CA LEU A 97 -0.46 -16.34 -14.62
C LEU A 97 -1.39 -17.55 -14.50
N GLY A 98 -1.58 -18.05 -13.28
CA GLY A 98 -2.55 -19.12 -13.04
C GLY A 98 -3.98 -18.70 -13.38
N SER A 99 -4.79 -19.60 -13.92
CA SER A 99 -6.17 -19.32 -14.35
C SER A 99 -7.00 -18.65 -13.26
N ASP A 100 -6.98 -19.21 -12.05
CA ASP A 100 -7.80 -18.77 -10.93
C ASP A 100 -7.36 -17.37 -10.43
N LEU A 101 -6.07 -17.06 -10.57
CA LEU A 101 -5.53 -15.74 -10.25
C LEU A 101 -5.99 -14.71 -11.28
N VAL A 102 -6.03 -15.05 -12.56
CA VAL A 102 -6.56 -14.15 -13.61
C VAL A 102 -8.03 -13.84 -13.34
N GLU A 103 -8.84 -14.86 -13.00
CA GLU A 103 -10.24 -14.66 -12.63
C GLU A 103 -10.40 -13.77 -11.39
N ALA A 104 -9.60 -14.00 -10.35
CA ALA A 104 -9.61 -13.18 -9.14
C ALA A 104 -9.22 -11.72 -9.42
N VAL A 105 -8.20 -11.49 -10.27
CA VAL A 105 -7.79 -10.15 -10.70
C VAL A 105 -8.91 -9.47 -11.50
N ASP A 106 -9.55 -10.18 -12.43
CA ASP A 106 -10.69 -9.66 -13.20
C ASP A 106 -11.86 -9.26 -12.30
N PHE A 107 -12.20 -10.10 -11.32
CA PHE A 107 -13.25 -9.80 -10.34
C PHE A 107 -12.90 -8.58 -9.48
N ALA A 108 -11.70 -8.56 -8.88
CA ALA A 108 -11.27 -7.48 -8.01
C ALA A 108 -11.15 -6.15 -8.75
N ALA A 109 -10.55 -6.14 -9.94
CA ALA A 109 -10.42 -4.94 -10.76
C ALA A 109 -11.78 -4.34 -11.13
N ARG A 110 -12.75 -5.18 -11.51
CA ARG A 110 -14.14 -4.74 -11.78
C ARG A 110 -14.83 -4.18 -10.54
N ALA A 111 -14.66 -4.84 -9.40
CA ALA A 111 -15.29 -4.41 -8.13
C ALA A 111 -14.82 -3.01 -7.70
N ILE A 112 -13.56 -2.65 -8.00
CA ILE A 112 -12.98 -1.35 -7.65
C ILE A 112 -12.96 -0.34 -8.82
N GLY A 113 -13.47 -0.74 -9.99
CA GLY A 113 -13.60 0.13 -11.17
C GLY A 113 -12.29 0.46 -11.89
N VAL A 114 -11.27 -0.39 -11.78
CA VAL A 114 -9.98 -0.21 -12.49
C VAL A 114 -9.78 -1.30 -13.55
N SER A 115 -8.81 -1.09 -14.45
CA SER A 115 -8.41 -2.11 -15.42
C SER A 115 -7.54 -3.19 -14.77
N ARG A 116 -7.51 -4.40 -15.35
CA ARG A 116 -6.59 -5.48 -14.91
C ARG A 116 -5.14 -5.02 -14.81
N SER A 117 -4.66 -4.31 -15.83
CA SER A 117 -3.28 -3.83 -15.89
C SER A 117 -2.98 -2.81 -14.79
N GLU A 118 -3.96 -1.99 -14.43
CA GLU A 118 -3.84 -1.04 -13.33
C GLU A 118 -3.83 -1.74 -11.96
N PHE A 119 -4.72 -2.73 -11.75
CA PHE A 119 -4.71 -3.57 -10.56
C PHE A 119 -3.35 -4.27 -10.35
N VAL A 120 -2.82 -4.89 -11.41
CA VAL A 120 -1.52 -5.56 -11.38
C VAL A 120 -0.38 -4.56 -11.15
N SER A 121 -0.42 -3.40 -11.82
CA SER A 121 0.59 -2.34 -11.63
C SER A 121 0.61 -1.80 -10.20
N ASP A 122 -0.56 -1.72 -9.56
CA ASP A 122 -0.67 -1.27 -8.18
C ASP A 122 -0.13 -2.31 -7.19
N ALA A 123 -0.47 -3.59 -7.37
CA ALA A 123 0.07 -4.68 -6.57
C ALA A 123 1.60 -4.79 -6.67
N ILE A 124 2.16 -4.65 -7.88
CA ILE A 124 3.62 -4.62 -8.09
C ILE A 124 4.23 -3.41 -7.41
N GLY A 125 3.64 -2.22 -7.59
CA GLY A 125 4.12 -0.99 -6.96
C GLY A 125 4.17 -1.09 -5.44
N HIS A 126 3.09 -1.58 -4.82
CA HIS A 126 3.03 -1.83 -3.39
C HIS A 126 4.15 -2.77 -2.93
N ARG A 127 4.41 -3.85 -3.67
CA ARG A 127 5.47 -4.79 -3.34
C ARG A 127 6.87 -4.19 -3.46
N LEU A 128 7.11 -3.35 -4.47
CA LEU A 128 8.38 -2.64 -4.62
C LEU A 128 8.62 -1.66 -3.47
N THR A 129 7.60 -0.94 -3.02
CA THR A 129 7.73 -0.01 -1.90
C THR A 129 7.90 -0.75 -0.56
N THR A 130 7.07 -1.75 -0.28
CA THR A 130 7.09 -2.44 1.02
C THR A 130 8.22 -3.46 1.18
N GLN A 131 8.63 -4.16 0.12
CA GLN A 131 9.66 -5.21 0.22
C GLN A 131 11.02 -4.75 -0.26
N ALA A 132 11.09 -3.85 -1.25
CA ALA A 132 12.36 -3.36 -1.80
C ALA A 132 12.71 -1.94 -1.32
N GLY A 133 11.86 -1.31 -0.51
CA GLY A 133 12.10 0.04 0.02
C GLY A 133 12.17 1.13 -1.06
N ALA A 134 11.61 0.88 -2.24
CA ALA A 134 11.69 1.80 -3.36
C ALA A 134 10.59 2.86 -3.29
N VAL A 135 10.98 4.12 -3.50
CA VAL A 135 10.05 5.22 -3.74
C VAL A 135 9.51 5.09 -5.16
N LEU A 136 8.19 5.03 -5.30
CA LEU A 136 7.51 4.93 -6.59
C LEU A 136 6.78 6.23 -6.90
N LEU A 137 7.17 6.88 -8.00
CA LEU A 137 6.47 8.05 -8.53
C LEU A 137 5.80 7.70 -9.85
N ARG A 138 4.53 8.08 -10.00
CA ARG A 138 3.80 7.95 -11.26
C ARG A 138 3.67 9.32 -11.90
N ILE A 139 4.02 9.44 -13.19
CA ILE A 139 3.78 10.68 -13.94
C ILE A 139 2.35 10.67 -14.47
N GLY A 140 1.56 11.68 -14.09
CA GLY A 140 0.21 11.89 -14.63
C GLY A 140 0.25 12.40 -16.07
N SER A 141 -0.89 12.40 -16.77
CA SER A 141 -1.00 12.92 -18.15
C SER A 141 -0.62 14.39 -18.30
N SER A 142 -0.54 15.13 -17.19
CA SER A 142 -0.13 16.55 -17.13
C SER A 142 1.36 16.75 -16.82
N GLY A 143 2.19 15.69 -16.83
CA GLY A 143 3.63 15.77 -16.53
C GLY A 143 3.98 15.90 -15.04
N LYS A 144 2.98 16.06 -14.17
CA LYS A 144 3.18 16.16 -12.71
C LYS A 144 3.39 14.79 -12.07
N PHE A 145 4.32 14.72 -11.13
CA PHE A 145 4.58 13.54 -10.32
C PHE A 145 3.50 13.37 -9.25
N PHE A 146 2.93 12.17 -9.17
CA PHE A 146 2.07 11.76 -8.07
C PHE A 146 2.82 10.76 -7.20
N GLY A 147 3.04 11.15 -5.94
CA GLY A 147 3.54 10.27 -4.89
C GLY A 147 2.56 9.14 -4.62
N ALA A 148 3.08 7.91 -4.55
CA ALA A 148 2.36 6.79 -3.94
C ALA A 148 2.39 6.94 -2.40
N ILE A 149 1.81 8.03 -1.86
CA ILE A 149 1.68 8.18 -0.42
C ILE A 149 0.47 7.38 0.06
N ASP A 150 0.80 6.19 0.58
CA ASP A 150 -0.09 5.21 1.18
C ASP A 150 -1.20 4.66 0.28
N GLY A 151 -1.54 3.39 0.52
CA GLY A 151 -2.76 2.75 0.02
C GLY A 151 -4.07 3.39 0.52
N SER A 152 -4.08 4.69 0.84
CA SER A 152 -5.25 5.50 1.15
C SER A 152 -5.76 6.30 -0.05
N SER A 153 -5.39 5.90 -1.27
CA SER A 153 -6.15 6.32 -2.45
C SER A 153 -7.64 6.11 -2.15
N LYS A 154 -8.49 7.05 -2.57
CA LYS A 154 -9.95 7.07 -2.30
C LYS A 154 -10.64 5.72 -2.60
N SER A 155 -9.98 4.80 -3.32
CA SER A 155 -10.39 3.41 -3.55
C SER A 155 -10.37 2.54 -2.28
N ALA A 156 -9.43 2.67 -1.33
CA ALA A 156 -9.43 1.81 -0.13
C ALA A 156 -10.60 2.14 0.82
N LYS A 157 -10.95 3.43 0.94
CA LYS A 157 -12.18 3.86 1.63
C LYS A 157 -13.43 3.38 0.90
N SER A 158 -13.44 3.36 -0.44
CA SER A 158 -14.56 2.83 -1.20
C SER A 158 -14.64 1.30 -1.18
N VAL A 159 -13.53 0.58 -1.02
CA VAL A 159 -13.48 -0.89 -0.91
C VAL A 159 -13.86 -1.36 0.49
N ALA A 160 -13.42 -0.69 1.55
CA ALA A 160 -13.91 -0.99 2.90
C ALA A 160 -15.41 -0.64 3.02
N ALA A 161 -15.84 0.50 2.47
CA ALA A 161 -17.26 0.88 2.45
C ALA A 161 -18.10 0.01 1.50
N SER A 162 -17.57 -0.44 0.36
CA SER A 162 -18.26 -1.31 -0.62
C SER A 162 -18.26 -2.78 -0.21
N ALA A 163 -17.21 -3.29 0.45
CA ALA A 163 -17.23 -4.63 1.04
C ALA A 163 -18.24 -4.73 2.20
N LEU A 164 -18.44 -3.63 2.95
CA LEU A 164 -19.48 -3.51 3.96
C LEU A 164 -20.90 -3.28 3.38
N THR A 165 -21.04 -2.80 2.15
CA THR A 165 -22.36 -2.50 1.53
C THR A 165 -22.77 -3.45 0.39
N GLN A 166 -21.87 -4.27 -0.16
CA GLN A 166 -22.16 -5.27 -1.19
C GLN A 166 -22.38 -6.70 -0.67
N THR A 167 -22.50 -6.92 0.64
CA THR A 167 -23.26 -8.08 1.15
C THR A 167 -24.77 -7.78 1.18
N LYS A 168 -25.28 -7.20 0.09
CA LYS A 168 -26.70 -7.18 -0.26
C LYS A 168 -26.92 -7.90 -1.59
N SER A 169 -26.32 -9.08 -1.75
CA SER A 169 -26.76 -10.02 -2.78
C SER A 169 -28.04 -10.69 -2.31
N ALA A 170 -29.15 -10.21 -2.86
CA ALA A 170 -30.41 -10.93 -2.86
C ALA A 170 -30.19 -12.29 -3.55
N LYS A 171 -30.62 -13.36 -2.88
CA LYS A 171 -30.81 -14.72 -3.41
C LYS A 171 -29.62 -15.70 -3.34
N GLU A 172 -28.99 -15.82 -2.18
CA GLU A 172 -28.43 -17.11 -1.77
C GLU A 172 -29.06 -17.57 -0.46
N THR A 173 -29.89 -18.61 -0.53
CA THR A 173 -30.42 -19.28 0.65
C THR A 173 -29.30 -20.08 1.30
N SER A 174 -28.93 -19.74 2.53
CA SER A 174 -28.03 -20.57 3.36
C SER A 174 -28.52 -22.03 3.28
N SER A 175 -27.70 -22.91 2.72
CA SER A 175 -28.09 -24.30 2.50
C SER A 175 -28.52 -24.95 3.82
N LYS A 176 -29.42 -25.95 3.79
CA LYS A 176 -29.93 -26.64 4.99
C LYS A 176 -28.80 -27.09 5.94
N LYS A 177 -27.62 -27.37 5.38
CA LYS A 177 -26.39 -27.74 6.09
C LYS A 177 -25.83 -26.60 6.95
N VAL A 178 -25.79 -25.37 6.44
CA VAL A 178 -25.33 -24.17 7.18
C VAL A 178 -26.27 -23.82 8.33
N ALA A 179 -27.59 -23.93 8.11
CA ALA A 179 -28.56 -23.71 9.18
C ALA A 179 -28.47 -24.78 10.29
N SER A 180 -28.20 -26.03 9.93
CA SER A 180 -27.99 -27.12 10.90
C SER A 180 -26.71 -26.93 11.71
N ALA A 181 -25.63 -26.48 11.07
CA ALA A 181 -24.38 -26.15 11.74
C ALA A 181 -24.54 -24.96 12.71
N ALA A 182 -25.20 -23.88 12.27
CA ALA A 182 -25.47 -22.71 13.11
C ALA A 182 -26.35 -23.06 14.33
N ALA A 183 -27.35 -23.93 14.17
CA ALA A 183 -28.19 -24.40 15.27
C ALA A 183 -27.43 -25.25 16.30
N LYS A 184 -26.46 -26.07 15.86
CA LYS A 184 -25.57 -26.82 16.77
C LYS A 184 -24.67 -25.89 17.58
N ILE A 185 -24.15 -24.83 16.97
CA ILE A 185 -23.28 -23.84 17.63
C ILE A 185 -24.05 -23.06 18.71
N LEU A 186 -25.31 -22.70 18.48
CA LEU A 186 -26.15 -22.05 19.50
C LEU A 186 -26.44 -22.94 20.71
N LYS A 187 -26.63 -24.25 20.49
CA LYS A 187 -26.90 -25.23 21.56
C LYS A 187 -25.65 -25.68 22.31
N SER A 188 -24.45 -25.36 21.81
CA SER A 188 -23.20 -25.71 22.48
C SER A 188 -22.98 -24.87 23.74
N LYS A 189 -22.67 -25.55 24.85
CA LYS A 189 -22.26 -24.92 26.12
C LYS A 189 -20.83 -24.34 26.05
N THR A 190 -19.99 -24.84 25.14
CA THR A 190 -18.58 -24.46 25.00
C THR A 190 -18.34 -23.37 23.94
N ALA A 191 -19.35 -23.01 23.15
CA ALA A 191 -19.20 -21.99 22.11
C ALA A 191 -19.10 -20.57 22.70
N SER A 192 -18.17 -19.78 22.17
CA SER A 192 -17.92 -18.39 22.57
C SER A 192 -19.12 -17.47 22.25
N LYS A 193 -19.23 -16.34 22.98
CA LYS A 193 -20.29 -15.35 22.75
C LYS A 193 -20.28 -14.80 21.32
N ALA A 194 -19.09 -14.62 20.74
CA ALA A 194 -18.92 -14.20 19.34
C ALA A 194 -19.45 -15.27 18.36
N ALA A 195 -19.11 -16.55 18.57
CA ALA A 195 -19.61 -17.64 17.73
C ALA A 195 -21.14 -17.80 17.80
N LYS A 196 -21.73 -17.60 18.98
CA LYS A 196 -23.20 -17.62 19.17
C LYS A 196 -23.88 -16.42 18.49
N SER A 197 -23.27 -15.24 18.54
CA SER A 197 -23.75 -14.04 17.83
C SER A 197 -23.77 -14.25 16.31
N VAL A 198 -22.67 -14.76 15.74
CA VAL A 198 -22.57 -15.04 14.31
C VAL A 198 -23.57 -16.12 13.87
N ALA A 199 -23.74 -17.19 14.66
CA ALA A 199 -24.72 -18.25 14.39
C ALA A 199 -26.18 -17.76 14.47
N ALA A 200 -26.51 -16.86 15.40
CA ALA A 200 -27.84 -16.24 15.48
C ALA A 200 -28.13 -15.35 14.26
N SER A 201 -27.15 -14.56 13.81
CA SER A 201 -27.26 -13.70 12.62
C SER A 201 -27.48 -14.51 11.33
N ALA A 202 -26.85 -15.67 11.20
CA ALA A 202 -27.06 -16.56 10.05
C ALA A 202 -28.50 -17.13 9.97
N LEU A 203 -29.16 -17.36 11.11
CA LEU A 203 -30.54 -17.89 11.16
C LEU A 203 -31.61 -16.82 10.88
N THR A 204 -31.35 -15.55 11.24
CA THR A 204 -32.31 -14.44 11.03
C THR A 204 -32.42 -14.03 9.56
N GLN A 205 -31.38 -14.25 8.76
CA GLN A 205 -31.44 -14.06 7.30
C GLN A 205 -32.42 -15.06 6.65
N LYS A 206 -32.51 -16.28 7.17
CA LYS A 206 -33.44 -17.32 6.70
C LYS A 206 -34.91 -17.00 7.02
N THR A 207 -35.20 -16.43 8.20
CA THR A 207 -36.59 -16.11 8.61
C THR A 207 -37.15 -14.93 7.82
N LYS A 208 -36.33 -13.91 7.50
CA LYS A 208 -36.72 -12.83 6.59
C LYS A 208 -37.08 -13.35 5.20
N ALA A 209 -36.31 -14.29 4.65
CA ALA A 209 -36.60 -14.91 3.35
C ALA A 209 -37.89 -15.75 3.35
N LYS A 210 -38.17 -16.51 4.42
CA LYS A 210 -39.40 -17.33 4.53
C LYS A 210 -40.67 -16.49 4.69
N LYS A 211 -40.58 -15.31 5.33
CA LYS A 211 -41.68 -14.33 5.41
C LYS A 211 -41.96 -13.66 4.05
N ALA A 212 -40.92 -13.41 3.24
CA ALA A 212 -41.07 -12.83 1.90
C ALA A 212 -41.73 -13.80 0.90
N ALA A 213 -41.51 -15.12 1.04
CA ALA A 213 -42.10 -16.14 0.17
C ALA A 213 -43.58 -16.47 0.46
N LYS A 214 -44.11 -16.10 1.63
CA LYS A 214 -45.52 -16.35 2.03
C LYS A 214 -46.46 -15.18 1.74
N LYS A 215 -45.95 -14.11 1.12
CA LYS A 215 -46.68 -12.87 0.80
C LYS A 215 -46.89 -12.66 -0.71
N LYS A 216 -46.69 -13.71 -1.50
CA LYS A 216 -47.03 -13.82 -2.92
C LYS A 216 -48.08 -14.90 -3.09
#